data_AF-A0A974Z8F6-F1
#
_entry.id   AF-A0A974Z8F6-F1
#
_cell.length_a   1.000
_cell.length_b   1.000
_cell.length_c   1.000
_cell.angle_alpha   90.00
_cell.angle_beta   90.00
_cell.angle_gamma   90.00
#
_symmetry.space_group_name_H-M   'P 1'
#
loop_
_entity.id
_entity.type
_entity.pdbx_description
1 polymer ?
#
loop_
_entity_poly.entity_id
_entity_poly.type
_entity_poly.pdbx_seq_one_letter_code
_entity_poly.pdbx_strand_id
1 'polypeptide(L)'
;MYQFLVSFTVHPEHRDDFVRVARKIAQDSLANEPGSHRFEVIADGENPDVFYLNEVYADVDAFTTHAQGRGLASARSSPKPAPTPRARPG
;
A
#
# COMPACT_ATOMS: atom_id res chain seq x y z
N MET A 1 15.61 7.57 5.97
CA MET A 1 14.16 7.55 5.68
C MET A 1 13.96 6.95 4.30
N TYR A 2 13.10 5.94 4.20
CA TYR A 2 12.73 5.26 2.96
C TYR A 2 11.22 5.36 2.79
N GLN A 3 10.77 5.57 1.55
CA GLN A 3 9.36 5.65 1.21
C GLN A 3 9.03 4.70 0.08
N PHE A 4 7.95 3.96 0.24
CA PHE A 4 7.43 3.01 -0.74
C PHE A 4 6.01 3.43 -1.11
N LEU A 5 5.75 3.47 -2.42
CA LEU A 5 4.40 3.60 -2.97
C LEU A 5 4.09 2.33 -3.74
N VAL A 6 3.17 1.53 -3.22
CA VAL A 6 2.78 0.23 -3.81
C VAL A 6 1.34 0.34 -4.29
N SER A 7 1.05 -0.25 -5.45
CA SER A 7 -0.29 -0.27 -6.04
C SER A 7 -0.84 -1.69 -6.15
N PHE A 8 -2.14 -1.82 -5.93
CA PHE A 8 -2.89 -3.06 -6.07
C PHE A 8 -4.10 -2.83 -6.97
N THR A 9 -4.33 -3.75 -7.90
CA THR A 9 -5.64 -3.89 -8.56
C THR A 9 -6.38 -5.02 -7.88
N VAL A 10 -7.48 -4.70 -7.21
CA VAL A 10 -8.26 -5.60 -6.37
C VAL A 10 -9.54 -5.97 -7.11
N HIS A 11 -9.92 -7.24 -7.07
CA HIS A 11 -11.16 -7.69 -7.69
C HIS A 11 -12.38 -7.06 -6.98
N PRO A 12 -13.43 -6.63 -7.71
CA PRO A 12 -14.55 -5.87 -7.13
C PRO A 12 -15.17 -6.41 -5.83
N GLU A 13 -15.39 -7.73 -5.70
CA GLU A 13 -15.96 -8.34 -4.49
C GLU A 13 -15.02 -8.33 -3.27
N HIS A 14 -13.74 -8.00 -3.45
CA HIS A 14 -12.74 -8.02 -2.38
C HIS A 14 -12.27 -6.63 -1.96
N ARG A 15 -12.81 -5.54 -2.54
CA ARG A 15 -12.38 -4.17 -2.24
C ARG A 15 -12.52 -3.81 -0.76
N ASP A 16 -13.68 -4.09 -0.18
CA ASP A 16 -13.95 -3.77 1.23
C ASP A 16 -13.08 -4.61 2.18
N ASP A 17 -12.85 -5.87 1.82
CA ASP A 17 -11.97 -6.78 2.55
C ASP A 17 -10.52 -6.30 2.50
N PHE A 18 -10.05 -5.89 1.31
CA PHE A 18 -8.73 -5.32 1.12
C PHE A 18 -8.54 -4.07 1.97
N VAL A 19 -9.46 -3.10 1.89
CA VAL A 19 -9.37 -1.86 2.68
C VAL A 19 -9.37 -2.14 4.18
N ARG A 20 -10.22 -3.07 4.64
CA ARG A 20 -10.29 -3.47 6.05
C ARG A 20 -8.96 -4.06 6.54
N VAL A 21 -8.39 -5.00 5.78
CA VAL A 21 -7.13 -5.65 6.13
C VAL A 21 -5.96 -4.67 6.06
N ALA A 22 -5.86 -3.88 4.99
CA ALA A 22 -4.80 -2.89 4.80
C ALA A 22 -4.80 -1.83 5.90
N ARG A 23 -5.98 -1.34 6.31
CA ARG A 23 -6.10 -0.40 7.43
C ARG A 23 -5.70 -1.01 8.76
N LYS A 24 -6.02 -2.28 9.00
CA LYS A 24 -5.58 -2.99 10.20
C LYS A 24 -4.05 -3.11 10.24
N ILE A 25 -3.44 -3.49 9.12
CA ILE A 25 -1.97 -3.54 8.99
C ILE A 25 -1.38 -2.17 9.28
N ALA A 26 -1.91 -1.11 8.64
CA ALA A 26 -1.45 0.27 8.87
C ALA A 26 -1.46 0.65 10.36
N GLN A 27 -2.57 0.37 11.05
CA GLN A 27 -2.70 0.64 12.49
C GLN A 27 -1.73 -0.17 13.34
N ASP A 28 -1.62 -1.47 13.07
CA ASP A 28 -0.74 -2.37 13.81
C ASP A 28 0.73 -1.99 13.60
N SER A 29 1.14 -1.63 12.38
CA SER A 29 2.50 -1.22 12.05
C SER A 29 2.86 0.10 12.73
N LEU A 30 1.99 1.10 12.66
CA LEU A 30 2.24 2.39 13.32
C LEU A 30 2.27 2.27 14.86
N ALA A 31 1.53 1.32 15.43
CA ALA A 31 1.50 1.11 16.88
C ALA A 31 2.66 0.25 17.40
N ASN A 32 3.09 -0.75 16.63
CA ASN A 32 3.93 -1.84 17.15
C ASN A 32 5.24 -2.05 16.40
N GLU A 33 5.48 -1.40 15.26
CA GLU A 33 6.72 -1.57 14.49
C GLU A 33 7.59 -0.31 14.64
N PRO A 34 8.66 -0.38 15.45
CA PRO A 34 9.60 0.72 15.57
C PRO A 34 10.18 1.12 14.21
N GLY A 35 10.18 2.41 13.92
CA GLY A 35 10.65 2.95 12.65
C GLY A 35 9.59 3.07 11.57
N SER A 36 8.36 2.59 11.79
CA SER A 36 7.20 2.87 10.93
C SER A 36 6.67 4.29 11.23
N HIS A 37 6.75 5.18 10.25
CA HIS A 37 6.38 6.60 10.41
C HIS A 37 5.07 6.95 9.72
N ARG A 38 4.74 6.25 8.64
CA ARG A 38 3.51 6.48 7.88
C ARG A 38 3.05 5.18 7.23
N PHE A 39 1.75 4.96 7.25
CA PHE A 39 1.09 3.93 6.48
C PHE A 39 -0.31 4.42 6.11
N GLU A 40 -0.52 4.75 4.83
CA GLU A 40 -1.80 5.26 4.32
C GLU A 40 -2.37 4.31 3.30
N VAL A 41 -3.68 4.07 3.38
CA VAL A 41 -4.45 3.32 2.36
C VAL A 41 -5.24 4.33 1.54
N ILE A 42 -4.93 4.42 0.25
CA ILE A 42 -5.46 5.43 -0.66
C ILE A 42 -6.22 4.71 -1.78
N ALA A 43 -7.49 5.05 -1.98
CA ALA A 43 -8.22 4.59 -3.15
C ALA A 43 -7.93 5.51 -4.34
N ASP A 44 -7.85 4.95 -5.55
CA ASP A 44 -7.77 5.76 -6.77
C ASP A 44 -9.11 6.50 -7.01
N GLY A 45 -9.02 7.73 -7.52
CA GLY A 45 -10.19 8.58 -7.75
C GLY A 45 -10.96 8.28 -9.04
N GLU A 46 -10.33 7.59 -10.00
CA GLU A 46 -10.91 7.26 -11.31
C GLU A 46 -11.27 5.78 -11.42
N ASN A 47 -10.49 4.90 -10.78
CA ASN A 47 -10.69 3.46 -10.82
C ASN A 47 -10.90 2.85 -9.41
N PRO A 48 -12.14 2.46 -9.04
CA PRO A 48 -12.42 1.92 -7.70
C PRO A 48 -11.78 0.56 -7.40
N ASP A 49 -11.19 -0.11 -8.40
CA ASP A 49 -10.42 -1.35 -8.23
C ASP A 49 -8.95 -1.10 -7.88
N VAL A 50 -8.47 0.15 -7.94
CA VAL A 50 -7.06 0.47 -7.70
C VAL A 50 -6.88 1.11 -6.33
N PHE A 51 -5.95 0.56 -5.56
CA PHE A 51 -5.56 1.08 -4.25
C PHE A 51 -4.05 1.26 -4.18
N TYR A 52 -3.62 2.28 -3.45
CA TYR A 52 -2.23 2.56 -3.15
C TYR A 52 -1.96 2.46 -1.65
N LEU A 53 -0.80 1.91 -1.31
CA LEU A 53 -0.23 1.98 0.03
C LEU A 53 0.97 2.94 -0.01
N ASN A 54 0.91 4.00 0.80
CA ASN A 54 2.02 4.94 0.97
C ASN A 54 2.66 4.69 2.34
N GLU A 55 3.89 4.18 2.33
CA GLU A 55 4.57 3.67 3.51
C GLU A 55 5.91 4.39 3.70
N VAL A 56 6.19 4.86 4.92
CA VAL A 56 7.45 5.56 5.25
C VAL A 56 8.10 4.93 6.46
N TYR A 57 9.38 4.60 6.31
CA TYR A 57 10.22 3.93 7.31
C TYR A 57 11.47 4.75 7.63
N ALA A 58 11.97 4.62 8.86
CA ALA A 58 13.19 5.28 9.32
C ALA A 58 14.41 4.86 8.47
N ASP A 59 14.54 3.56 8.22
CA ASP A 59 15.63 2.90 7.50
C ASP A 59 15.14 1.64 6.76
N VAL A 60 16.07 0.94 6.11
CA VAL A 60 15.78 -0.27 5.34
C VAL A 60 15.50 -1.48 6.24
N ASP A 61 16.01 -1.50 7.47
CA ASP A 61 15.82 -2.61 8.42
C ASP A 61 14.40 -2.58 9.01
N ALA A 62 13.88 -1.37 9.28
CA ALA A 62 12.48 -1.16 9.65
C ALA A 62 11.52 -1.65 8.54
N PHE A 63 11.80 -1.31 7.27
CA PHE A 63 11.03 -1.84 6.14
C PHE A 63 11.17 -3.37 6.03
N THR A 64 12.37 -3.91 6.21
CA THR A 64 12.61 -5.35 6.13
C THR A 64 11.84 -6.11 7.22
N THR A 65 11.81 -5.57 8.44
CA THR A 65 11.01 -6.09 9.56
C THR A 65 9.53 -6.08 9.22
N HIS A 66 9.02 -4.96 8.70
CA HIS A 66 7.64 -4.85 8.21
C HIS A 66 7.33 -5.91 7.14
N ALA A 67 8.15 -5.98 6.08
CA ALA A 67 7.94 -6.87 4.94
C ALA A 67 8.04 -8.36 5.28
N GLN A 68 8.83 -8.71 6.31
CA GLN A 68 8.94 -10.07 6.84
C GLN A 68 7.81 -10.42 7.83
N GLY A 69 7.17 -9.41 8.43
CA GLY A 69 5.99 -9.56 9.26
C GLY A 69 4.79 -10.11 8.48
N ARG A 70 4.43 -11.37 8.74
CA ARG A 70 3.15 -12.08 8.50
C ARG A 70 2.29 -11.83 7.23
N GLY A 71 2.69 -11.06 6.20
CA GLY A 71 1.75 -10.75 5.10
C GLY A 71 2.30 -10.34 3.73
N LEU A 72 3.45 -9.65 3.61
CA LEU A 72 3.85 -9.13 2.28
C LEU A 72 4.40 -10.19 1.30
N ALA A 73 4.65 -11.42 1.75
CA ALA A 73 5.11 -12.50 0.87
C ALA A 73 4.08 -12.86 -0.21
N SER A 74 2.78 -12.62 0.01
CA SER A 74 1.71 -12.99 -0.96
C SER A 74 1.37 -11.90 -1.98
N ALA A 75 1.92 -10.69 -1.84
CA ALA A 75 1.61 -9.53 -2.69
C ALA A 75 2.53 -9.39 -3.93
N ARG A 76 3.48 -10.32 -4.15
CA ARG A 76 4.59 -10.16 -5.10
C ARG A 76 4.25 -10.22 -6.60
N SER A 77 2.98 -10.21 -6.98
CA SER A 77 2.57 -10.43 -8.36
C SER A 77 1.42 -9.50 -8.76
N SER A 78 1.65 -8.19 -8.80
CA SER A 78 0.75 -7.29 -9.53
C SER A 78 1.53 -6.60 -10.64
N PRO A 79 1.07 -6.67 -11.90
CA PRO A 79 1.65 -5.90 -12.98
C PRO A 79 1.54 -4.41 -12.64
N LYS A 80 2.59 -3.65 -12.99
CA LYS A 80 2.62 -2.19 -12.81
C LYS A 80 1.36 -1.59 -13.46
N PRO A 81 0.55 -0.79 -12.74
CA PRO A 81 -0.58 -0.13 -13.36
C PRO A 81 -0.08 0.75 -14.51
N ALA A 82 -0.82 0.73 -15.63
CA ALA A 82 -0.54 1.63 -16.73
C ALA A 82 -0.58 3.08 -16.23
N PRO A 83 0.33 3.96 -16.68
CA PRO A 83 0.30 5.36 -16.27
C PRO A 83 -1.07 5.95 -16.61
N THR A 84 -1.74 6.55 -15.62
CA THR A 84 -2.99 7.29 -15.81
C THR A 84 -2.75 8.36 -16.88
N PRO A 85 -3.53 8.41 -17.96
CA PRO A 85 -3.38 9.44 -18.98
C PRO A 85 -3.59 10.80 -18.33
N ARG A 86 -2.52 11.60 -18.21
CA ARG A 86 -2.64 12.98 -17.74
C ARG A 86 -3.53 13.71 -18.74
N ALA A 87 -4.75 14.07 -18.34
CA ALA A 87 -5.62 14.89 -19.16
C ALA A 87 -4.83 16.13 -19.60
N ARG A 88 -4.65 16.29 -20.91
CA ARG A 88 -4.03 17.50 -21.46
C ARG A 88 -4.95 18.68 -21.14
N PRO A 89 -4.45 19.76 -20.51
CA PRO A 89 -5.24 20.98 -20.45
C PRO A 89 -5.43 21.48 -21.89
N GLY A 90 -6.69 21.70 -22.25
CA GLY A 90 -7.09 22.36 -23.49
C GLY A 90 -6.89 23.88 -23.43
#